data_AF-A0A8J6XPE7-F1
#
_entry.id   AF-A0A8J6XPE7-F1
#
_cell.length_a   1.000
_cell.length_b   1.000
_cell.length_c   1.000
_cell.angle_alpha   90.00
_cell.angle_beta   90.00
_cell.angle_gamma   90.00
#
_symmetry.space_group_name_H-M   'P 1'
#
loop_
_entity.id
_entity.type
_entity.pdbx_description
1 polymer ?
#
loop_
_entity_poly.entity_id
_entity_poly.type
_entity_poly.pdbx_seq_one_letter_code
_entity_poly.pdbx_strand_id
1 'polypeptide(L)' 'MIIGEATKRLSTDLRAIYPDVPWQQIVGFRDVLIHDYLKVNLNQVWGVIELSLPELKATVEEILQGMG' A
#
# COMPACT_ATOMS: atom_id res chain seq x y z
N MET A 1 0.19 -2.26 10.99
CA MET A 1 -0.17 -1.01 10.28
C MET A 1 -1.50 -1.25 9.59
N ILE A 2 -2.45 -0.31 9.70
CA ILE A 2 -3.86 -0.51 9.29
C ILE A 2 -3.98 -0.78 7.79
N ILE A 3 -3.25 -0.02 6.96
CA ILE A 3 -3.31 -0.11 5.49
C ILE A 3 -2.91 -1.52 5.01
N GLY A 4 -1.72 -2.01 5.37
CA GLY A 4 -1.26 -3.33 4.95
C GLY A 4 -2.16 -4.48 5.44
N GLU A 5 -2.75 -4.36 6.62
CA GLU A 5 -3.71 -5.34 7.15
C GLU A 5 -5.04 -5.33 6.38
N ALA A 6 -5.55 -4.15 6.01
CA ALA A 6 -6.72 -4.03 5.15
C ALA A 6 -6.44 -4.59 3.75
N THR A 7 -5.26 -4.30 3.19
CA THR A 7 -4.83 -4.83 1.89
C THR A 7 -4.78 -6.35 1.89
N LYS A 8 -4.30 -7.00 2.97
CA LYS A 8 -4.28 -8.48 3.10
C LYS A 8 -5.66 -9.12 2.96
N ARG A 9 -6.73 -8.40 3.28
CA ARG A 9 -8.11 -8.89 3.25
C ARG A 9 -8.81 -8.72 1.90
N LEU A 10 -8.21 -7.96 0.97
CA LEU A 10 -8.73 -7.82 -0.39
C LEU A 10 -8.70 -9.18 -1.11
N SER A 11 -9.72 -9.49 -1.91
CA SER A 11 -9.76 -10.73 -2.69
C SER A 11 -8.63 -10.79 -3.73
N THR A 12 -8.25 -12.00 -4.11
CA THR A 12 -7.26 -12.22 -5.18
C THR A 12 -7.74 -11.67 -6.52
N ASP A 13 -9.04 -11.77 -6.79
CA ASP A 13 -9.64 -11.30 -8.05
C ASP A 13 -9.53 -9.78 -8.18
N LEU A 14 -9.80 -9.05 -7.10
CA LEU A 14 -9.64 -7.59 -7.09
C LEU A 14 -8.19 -7.21 -7.35
N ARG A 15 -7.24 -7.88 -6.68
CA ARG A 15 -5.81 -7.59 -6.88
C ARG A 15 -5.35 -7.92 -8.29
N ALA A 16 -5.94 -8.94 -8.93
CA ALA A 16 -5.63 -9.32 -10.30
C ALA A 16 -6.18 -8.32 -11.34
N ILE A 17 -7.30 -7.66 -11.06
CA ILE A 17 -7.87 -6.59 -11.91
C ILE A 17 -6.97 -5.34 -11.89
N TYR A 18 -6.29 -5.09 -10.78
CA TYR A 18 -5.42 -3.92 -10.60
C TYR A 18 -3.96 -4.36 -10.35
N PRO A 19 -3.27 -4.95 -11.34
CA PRO A 19 -1.94 -5.52 -11.16
C PRO A 19 -0.84 -4.46 -10.99
N ASP A 20 -1.07 -3.23 -11.44
CA ASP A 20 -0.11 -2.12 -11.35
C ASP A 20 0.06 -1.62 -9.90
N VAL A 21 -0.90 -1.92 -9.02
CA VAL A 21 -0.79 -1.59 -7.60
C VAL A 21 0.15 -2.61 -6.93
N PRO A 22 1.19 -2.16 -6.22
CA PRO A 22 2.20 -3.04 -5.63
C PRO A 22 1.68 -3.71 -4.32
N TRP A 23 0.64 -4.54 -4.42
CA TRP A 23 -0.09 -5.12 -3.29
C TRP A 23 0.80 -5.81 -2.27
N GLN A 24 1.78 -6.60 -2.72
CA GLN A 24 2.72 -7.30 -1.82
C GLN A 24 3.59 -6.32 -1.03
N GLN A 25 4.02 -5.22 -1.66
CA GLN A 25 4.84 -4.21 -0.98
C GLN A 25 4.02 -3.47 0.07
N ILE A 26 2.76 -3.13 -0.24
CA ILE A 26 1.84 -2.48 0.70
C ILE A 26 1.58 -3.39 1.92
N VAL A 27 1.42 -4.68 1.68
CA VAL A 27 1.26 -5.70 2.72
C VAL A 27 2.51 -5.81 3.61
N GLY A 28 3.70 -5.81 3.00
CA GLY A 28 5.00 -5.97 3.69
C GLY A 28 5.55 -4.70 4.34
N PHE A 29 4.94 -3.53 4.10
CA PHE A 29 5.45 -2.25 4.61
C PHE A 29 5.53 -2.20 6.15
N ARG A 30 4.62 -2.90 6.84
CA ARG A 30 4.69 -3.07 8.30
C ARG A 30 6.02 -3.68 8.73
N ASP A 31 6.48 -4.70 8.02
CA ASP A 31 7.63 -5.50 8.43
C ASP A 31 8.91 -4.66 8.32
N VAL A 32 9.00 -3.81 7.30
CA VAL A 32 10.05 -2.80 7.14
C VAL A 32 10.08 -1.83 8.33
N LEU A 33 8.93 -1.26 8.70
CA LEU A 33 8.86 -0.26 9.77
C LEU A 33 9.10 -0.82 11.17
N ILE A 34 8.74 -2.08 11.44
CA ILE A 34 8.85 -2.66 12.79
C ILE A 34 10.19 -3.36 13.00
N HIS A 35 10.69 -4.11 12.01
CA HIS A 35 11.91 -4.90 12.16
C HIS A 35 13.18 -4.09 11.88
N ASP A 36 13.11 -3.17 10.92
CA ASP A 36 14.26 -2.38 10.51
C ASP A 36 14.17 -0.93 10.98
N TYR A 37 13.29 -0.53 11.91
CA TYR A 37 13.14 0.88 12.35
C TYR A 37 14.48 1.61 12.66
N LEU A 38 15.46 0.91 13.25
CA LEU A 38 16.79 1.47 13.54
C LEU A 38 17.70 1.64 12.29
N LYS A 39 17.40 0.92 11.21
CA LYS A 39 18.10 0.96 9.91
C LYS A 39 17.25 1.61 8.81
N VAL A 40 15.97 1.83 9.06
CA VAL A 40 15.01 2.40 8.14
C VAL A 40 15.43 3.83 7.88
N ASN A 41 15.65 4.11 6.59
CA ASN A 41 15.92 5.44 6.16
C ASN A 41 14.62 6.25 6.24
N LEU A 42 14.54 7.18 7.19
CA LEU A 42 13.36 8.04 7.37
C LEU A 42 13.02 8.83 6.10
N ASN A 43 14.01 9.15 5.25
CA ASN A 43 13.73 9.80 3.96
C ASN A 43 13.00 8.88 2.99
N GLN A 44 13.24 7.55 3.05
CA GLN A 44 12.47 6.59 2.26
C GLN A 44 11.03 6.49 2.77
N VAL A 45 10.83 6.46 4.08
CA VAL A 45 9.48 6.47 4.68
C VAL A 45 8.74 7.75 4.31
N TRP A 46 9.42 8.89 4.39
CA TRP A 46 8.85 10.18 3.99
C TRP A 46 8.48 10.19 2.50
N GLY A 47 9.35 9.66 1.64
CA GLY A 47 9.05 9.49 0.22
C GLY A 47 7.83 8.61 -0.05
N VAL A 48 7.64 7.52 0.72
CA VAL A 48 6.42 6.70 0.62
C VAL A 48 5.17 7.50 1.01
N ILE A 49 5.26 8.34 2.04
CA ILE A 49 4.14 9.18 2.50
C ILE A 49 3.81 10.28 1.49
N GLU A 50 4.81 10.92 0.89
CA GLU A 50 4.59 12.06 -0.02
C GLU A 50 4.29 11.64 -1.46
N LEU A 51 4.84 10.51 -1.92
CA LEU A 51 4.74 10.09 -3.33
C LEU A 51 3.78 8.92 -3.49
N SER A 52 4.02 7.83 -2.76
CA SER A 52 3.28 6.58 -2.98
C SER A 52 1.90 6.56 -2.33
N LEU A 53 1.73 7.21 -1.17
CA LEU A 53 0.45 7.20 -0.46
C LEU A 53 -0.66 8.00 -1.19
N PRO A 54 -0.39 9.18 -1.79
CA PRO A 54 -1.38 9.87 -2.62
C PRO A 54 -1.79 9.06 -3.86
N GLU A 55 -0.83 8.42 -4.54
CA GLU A 55 -1.11 7.54 -5.68
C GLU A 55 -2.01 6.38 -5.27
N LEU A 56 -1.68 5.70 -4.17
CA LEU A 56 -2.50 4.60 -3.64
C LEU A 56 -3.91 5.08 -3.30
N LYS A 57 -4.05 6.28 -2.72
CA LYS A 57 -5.37 6.85 -2.41
C LYS A 57 -6.19 7.07 -3.68
N ALA A 58 -5.60 7.70 -4.71
CA ALA A 58 -6.28 7.95 -5.97
C ALA A 58 -6.77 6.64 -6.62
N THR A 59 -5.91 5.62 -6.66
CA THR A 59 -6.31 4.31 -7.19
C THR A 59 -7.44 3.67 -6.39
N VAL A 60 -7.43 3.78 -5.05
CA VAL A 60 -8.53 3.26 -4.22
C VAL A 60 -9.84 4.01 -4.51
N GLU A 61 -9.79 5.33 -4.70
CA GLU A 61 -10.96 6.13 -5.08
C GLU A 61 -11.51 5.73 -6.46
N GLU A 62 -10.64 5.48 -7.44
CA GLU A 62 -11.01 4.97 -8.77
C GLU A 62 -11.67 3.58 -8.68
N ILE A 63 -11.09 2.65 -7.90
CA ILE A 63 -11.65 1.32 -7.67
C ILE A 63 -13.08 1.44 -7.11
N LEU A 64 -13.29 2.32 -6.12
CA LEU A 64 -14.59 2.52 -5.49
C LEU A 64 -15.62 3.14 -6.45
N GLN A 65 -15.19 4.03 -7.34
CA GLN A 65 -16.08 4.63 -8.36
C GLN A 65 -16.44 3.63 -9.45
N GLY A 66 -15.51 2.78 -9.88
CA GLY A 66 -15.75 1.73 -10.88
C GLY A 66 -16.58 0.54 -10.37
N MET A 67 -16.85 0.48 -9.06
CA MET A 67 -17.75 -0.49 -8.42
C MET A 67 -19.22 -0.02 -8.37
N GLY A 68 -19.52 1.19 -8.87
CA GLY A 68 -20.85 1.77 -8.94
C GLY A 68 -21.66 1.38 -10.18
#